data_AF-A0A0D0PIV7-F1
#
_entry.id   AF-A0A0D0PIV7-F1
#
_cell.length_a   1.000
_cell.length_b   1.000
_cell.length_c   1.000
_cell.angle_alpha   90.00
_cell.angle_beta   90.00
_cell.angle_gamma   90.00
#
_symmetry.space_group_name_H-M   'P 1'
#
loop_
_entity.id
_entity.type
_entity.pdbx_description
1 polymer ?
#
loop_
_entity_poly.entity_id
_entity_poly.type
_entity_poly.pdbx_seq_one_letter_code
_entity_poly.pdbx_strand_id
1 'polypeptide(L)'
;MKTQHIELPVDLWVEVSADGVDWRRSTRVDSAQELARTCGELVALMRTYVTVIERAAPLVAPISPWFRIVAQAADTGHIVAVSPRRWNPATSQYERTGGDWLIMDHPASWVSCQVHRIRNTLAAVV
;
A
#
# COMPACT_ATOMS: atom_id res chain seq x y z
N MET A 1 6.42 16.37 -8.47
CA MET A 1 7.03 15.03 -8.35
C MET A 1 7.61 14.66 -9.70
N LYS A 2 8.87 14.22 -9.78
CA LYS A 2 9.42 13.66 -11.02
C LYS A 2 8.75 12.30 -11.26
N THR A 3 8.27 12.08 -12.47
CA THR A 3 7.66 10.80 -12.89
C THR A 3 8.77 9.77 -13.05
N GLN A 4 9.15 9.10 -11.95
CA GLN A 4 10.07 7.96 -12.01
C GLN A 4 9.31 6.72 -12.48
N HIS A 5 9.86 6.07 -13.49
CA HIS A 5 9.39 4.79 -14.01
C HIS A 5 9.81 3.66 -13.06
N ILE A 6 8.89 2.75 -12.73
CA ILE A 6 9.11 1.68 -11.75
C ILE A 6 8.62 0.30 -12.24
N GLU A 7 7.65 0.28 -13.15
CA GLU A 7 6.99 -0.91 -13.73
C GLU A 7 6.94 -2.11 -12.79
N LEU A 8 6.04 -2.08 -11.81
CA LEU A 8 6.00 -3.02 -10.71
C LEU A 8 4.63 -3.70 -10.63
N PRO A 9 4.54 -5.03 -10.74
CA PRO A 9 3.33 -5.75 -10.36
C PRO A 9 3.19 -5.68 -8.83
N VAL A 10 2.04 -5.26 -8.34
CA VAL A 10 1.79 -5.06 -6.91
C VAL A 10 0.58 -5.82 -6.42
N ASP A 11 0.72 -6.50 -5.30
CA ASP A 11 -0.39 -7.07 -4.54
C ASP A 11 -0.84 -6.05 -3.48
N LEU A 12 -2.14 -5.77 -3.45
CA LEU A 12 -2.74 -4.80 -2.53
C LEU A 12 -3.62 -5.50 -1.49
N TRP A 13 -3.53 -5.05 -0.25
CA TRP A 13 -4.45 -5.48 0.80
C TRP A 13 -4.70 -4.42 1.86
N VAL A 14 -5.70 -4.70 2.70
CA VAL A 14 -6.08 -3.85 3.83
C VAL A 14 -5.65 -4.55 5.12
N GLU A 15 -4.96 -3.80 5.97
CA GLU A 15 -4.70 -4.22 7.35
C GLU A 15 -5.45 -3.31 8.30
N VAL A 16 -5.94 -3.88 9.39
CA VAL A 16 -6.63 -3.15 10.44
C VAL A 16 -5.95 -3.30 11.78
N SER A 17 -6.03 -2.25 12.60
CA SER A 17 -5.42 -2.19 13.92
C SER A 17 -6.33 -1.45 14.91
N ALA A 18 -6.24 -1.84 16.19
CA ALA A 18 -6.92 -1.14 17.27
C ALA A 18 -6.14 0.09 17.76
N ASP A 19 -4.81 0.07 17.65
CA ASP A 19 -3.90 1.07 18.23
C ASP A 19 -3.03 1.81 17.20
N GLY A 20 -3.01 1.35 15.95
CA GLY A 20 -2.19 1.91 14.87
C GLY A 20 -0.72 1.47 14.94
N VAL A 21 -0.37 0.59 15.87
CA VAL A 21 0.99 0.07 16.09
C VAL A 21 1.04 -1.41 15.72
N ASP A 22 0.07 -2.18 16.18
CA ASP A 22 0.00 -3.61 15.97
C ASP A 22 -1.04 -3.98 14.91
N TRP A 23 -0.55 -4.49 13.78
CA TRP A 23 -1.33 -4.75 12.57
C TRP A 23 -1.57 -6.25 12.45
N ARG A 24 -2.47 -6.78 13.28
CA ARG A 24 -2.68 -8.24 13.46
C ARG A 24 -3.71 -8.86 12.52
N ARG A 25 -4.57 -8.05 11.89
CA ARG A 25 -5.66 -8.55 11.02
C ARG A 25 -5.48 -8.01 9.61
N SER A 26 -4.93 -8.84 8.74
CA SER A 26 -4.86 -8.61 7.30
C SER A 26 -6.07 -9.24 6.63
N THR A 27 -6.98 -8.44 6.09
CA THR A 27 -7.95 -8.96 5.12
C THR A 27 -7.32 -8.76 3.75
N ARG A 28 -6.70 -9.82 3.23
CA ARG A 28 -6.27 -9.82 1.83
C ARG A 28 -7.51 -9.76 0.96
N VAL A 29 -7.50 -8.81 0.01
CA VAL A 29 -8.50 -8.80 -1.05
C VAL A 29 -8.00 -9.81 -2.08
N ASP A 30 -8.65 -10.96 -2.16
CA ASP A 30 -8.27 -11.99 -3.13
C ASP A 30 -8.30 -11.37 -4.55
N SER A 31 -7.21 -11.53 -5.29
CA SER A 31 -7.06 -11.09 -6.70
C SER A 31 -6.79 -9.60 -6.95
N ALA A 32 -6.45 -8.79 -5.94
CA ALA A 32 -6.08 -7.38 -6.13
C ALA A 32 -4.63 -7.19 -6.59
N GLN A 33 -4.24 -7.86 -7.67
CA GLN A 33 -2.96 -7.63 -8.33
C GLN A 33 -3.12 -6.51 -9.36
N GLU A 34 -2.34 -5.45 -9.22
CA GLU A 34 -2.34 -4.27 -10.09
C GLU A 34 -0.95 -4.07 -10.71
N LEU A 35 -0.85 -3.27 -11.77
CA LEU A 35 0.43 -2.88 -12.37
C LEU A 35 0.66 -1.38 -12.20
N ALA A 36 1.74 -1.00 -11.51
CA ALA A 36 2.16 0.39 -11.38
C ALA A 36 3.38 0.68 -12.28
N ARG A 37 3.20 1.46 -13.35
CA ARG A 37 4.29 1.81 -14.29
C ARG A 37 5.13 2.97 -13.79
N THR A 38 4.50 3.90 -13.08
CA THR A 38 5.15 5.09 -12.51
C THR A 38 4.86 5.24 -11.02
N CYS A 39 5.68 6.03 -10.34
CA CYS A 39 5.42 6.40 -8.95
C CYS A 39 4.08 7.14 -8.79
N GLY A 40 3.68 7.92 -9.80
CA GLY A 40 2.38 8.60 -9.81
C GLY A 40 1.21 7.62 -9.88
N GLU A 41 1.34 6.56 -10.67
CA GLU A 41 0.35 5.48 -10.75
C GLU A 41 0.27 4.69 -9.45
N LEU A 42 1.41 4.36 -8.82
CA LEU A 42 1.40 3.70 -7.50
C LEU A 42 0.65 4.54 -6.46
N VAL A 43 0.90 5.86 -6.42
CA VAL A 43 0.16 6.79 -5.54
C VAL A 43 -1.32 6.81 -5.88
N ALA A 44 -1.68 6.81 -7.17
CA ALA A 44 -3.08 6.79 -7.60
C ALA A 44 -3.78 5.51 -7.16
N LEU A 45 -3.14 4.34 -7.31
CA LEU A 45 -3.65 3.05 -6.84
C LEU A 45 -3.92 3.09 -5.33
N MET A 46 -2.94 3.49 -4.53
CA MET A 46 -3.10 3.61 -3.07
C MET A 46 -4.27 4.53 -2.70
N ARG A 47 -4.40 5.68 -3.38
CA ARG A 47 -5.50 6.62 -3.15
C ARG A 47 -6.86 6.06 -3.51
N THR A 48 -6.97 5.29 -4.60
CA THR A 48 -8.22 4.66 -5.01
C THR A 48 -8.73 3.72 -3.92
N TYR A 49 -7.88 2.82 -3.42
CA TYR A 49 -8.26 1.88 -2.36
C TYR A 49 -8.62 2.58 -1.05
N VAL A 50 -7.85 3.59 -0.65
CA VAL A 50 -8.19 4.45 0.50
C VAL A 50 -9.58 5.07 0.31
N THR A 51 -9.84 5.66 -0.87
CA THR A 51 -11.11 6.35 -1.16
C THR A 51 -12.31 5.42 -1.08
N VAL A 52 -12.17 4.17 -1.52
CA VAL A 52 -13.24 3.16 -1.43
C VAL A 52 -13.61 2.91 0.03
N ILE A 53 -12.62 2.69 0.90
CA ILE A 53 -12.86 2.45 2.33
C ILE A 53 -13.42 3.70 3.02
N GLU A 54 -12.85 4.87 2.73
CA GLU A 54 -13.30 6.16 3.30
C GLU A 54 -14.76 6.46 2.92
N ARG A 55 -15.21 6.09 1.72
CA ARG A 55 -16.61 6.24 1.29
C ARG A 55 -17.54 5.18 1.89
N ALA A 56 -17.06 3.97 2.12
CA ALA A 56 -17.87 2.89 2.67
C ALA A 56 -18.08 3.04 4.19
N ALA A 57 -17.06 3.49 4.93
CA ALA A 57 -17.06 3.48 6.40
C ALA A 57 -18.23 4.25 7.07
N PRO A 58 -18.68 5.41 6.58
CA PRO A 58 -19.85 6.09 7.16
C PRO A 58 -21.16 5.30 7.01
N LEU A 59 -21.24 4.37 6.07
CA LEU A 59 -22.46 3.61 5.77
C LEU A 59 -22.62 2.36 6.64
N VAL A 60 -21.52 1.81 7.15
CA VAL A 60 -21.50 0.50 7.83
C VAL A 60 -20.80 0.50 9.19
N ALA A 61 -20.56 1.69 9.75
CA ALA A 61 -19.67 1.94 10.90
C ALA A 61 -18.19 1.62 10.57
N PRO A 62 -17.21 2.20 11.30
CA PRO A 62 -15.80 1.96 10.99
C PRO A 62 -15.46 0.49 11.18
N ILE A 63 -14.86 -0.11 10.15
CA ILE A 63 -14.37 -1.49 10.18
C ILE A 63 -13.37 -1.67 11.33
N SER A 64 -12.60 -0.61 11.64
CA SER A 64 -11.62 -0.57 12.72
C SER A 64 -11.21 0.87 13.06
N PRO A 65 -10.74 1.18 14.29
CA PRO A 65 -10.18 2.50 14.61
C PRO A 65 -9.00 2.90 13.71
N TRP A 66 -8.24 1.93 13.21
CA TRP A 66 -7.18 2.14 12.24
C TRP A 66 -7.29 1.15 11.09
N PHE A 67 -6.98 1.63 9.89
CA PHE A 67 -6.66 0.78 8.75
C PHE A 67 -5.44 1.32 8.00
N ARG A 68 -4.78 0.47 7.23
CA ARG A 68 -3.81 0.90 6.23
C ARG A 68 -3.97 0.08 4.96
N ILE A 69 -3.80 0.75 3.83
CA ILE A 69 -3.56 0.06 2.55
C ILE A 69 -2.08 -0.27 2.49
N VAL A 70 -1.77 -1.49 2.08
CA VAL A 70 -0.40 -1.96 1.84
C VAL A 70 -0.30 -2.41 0.40
N ALA A 71 0.75 -1.98 -0.29
CA ALA A 71 1.15 -2.53 -1.59
C ALA A 71 2.49 -3.24 -1.44
N GLN A 72 2.60 -4.43 -2.02
CA GLN A 72 3.81 -5.23 -2.05
C GLN A 72 4.17 -5.58 -3.49
N ALA A 73 5.45 -5.51 -3.83
CA ALA A 73 5.94 -6.02 -5.10
C ALA A 73 5.72 -7.53 -5.17
N ALA A 74 4.90 -7.99 -6.13
CA ALA A 74 4.50 -9.39 -6.25
C ALA A 74 5.70 -10.32 -6.57
N ASP A 75 6.71 -9.79 -7.24
CA ASP A 75 7.90 -10.51 -7.69
C ASP A 75 9.00 -10.64 -6.63
N THR A 76 9.05 -9.72 -5.66
CA THR A 76 10.13 -9.65 -4.65
C THR A 76 9.63 -9.78 -3.21
N GLY A 77 8.33 -9.61 -2.96
CA GLY A 77 7.77 -9.59 -1.61
C GLY A 77 8.12 -8.33 -0.81
N HIS A 78 8.71 -7.31 -1.42
CA HIS A 78 9.00 -6.05 -0.74
C HIS A 78 7.76 -5.18 -0.62
N ILE A 79 7.49 -4.61 0.57
CA ILE A 79 6.46 -3.58 0.71
C ILE A 79 6.93 -2.32 -0.03
N VAL A 80 6.08 -1.80 -0.92
CA VAL A 80 6.41 -0.68 -1.79
C VAL A 80 5.62 0.58 -1.52
N ALA A 81 4.46 0.47 -0.86
CA ALA A 81 3.71 1.61 -0.40
C ALA A 81 2.84 1.25 0.81
N VAL A 82 2.64 2.21 1.70
CA VAL A 82 1.72 2.12 2.83
C VAL A 82 0.95 3.43 2.97
N SER A 83 -0.34 3.34 3.20
CA SER A 83 -1.20 4.51 3.47
C SER A 83 -2.10 4.27 4.67
N PRO A 84 -1.68 4.69 5.88
CA PRO A 84 -2.45 4.51 7.10
C PRO A 84 -3.48 5.63 7.31
N ARG A 85 -4.63 5.24 7.86
CA ARG A 85 -5.74 6.10 8.23
C ARG A 85 -6.22 5.81 9.63
N ARG A 86 -6.69 6.85 10.30
CA ARG A 86 -7.26 6.78 11.65
C ARG A 86 -8.71 7.22 11.63
N TRP A 87 -9.59 6.51 12.30
CA TRP A 87 -10.97 6.92 12.48
C TRP A 87 -11.05 8.11 13.43
N ASN A 88 -11.73 9.16 12.97
CA ASN A 88 -12.09 10.31 13.77
C ASN A 88 -13.59 10.23 14.12
N PRO A 89 -13.95 9.92 15.38
CA PRO A 89 -15.34 9.78 15.77
C PRO A 89 -16.10 11.11 15.76
N ALA A 90 -15.42 12.25 15.90
CA ALA A 90 -16.06 13.56 15.91
C ALA A 90 -16.58 13.94 14.51
N THR A 91 -15.85 13.57 13.47
CA THR A 91 -16.23 13.84 12.07
C THR A 91 -16.89 12.64 11.40
N SER A 92 -16.91 11.48 12.07
CA SER A 92 -17.33 10.19 11.50
C SER A 92 -16.64 9.89 10.17
N GLN A 93 -15.34 10.15 10.11
CA GLN A 93 -14.52 9.98 8.92
C GLN A 93 -13.14 9.46 9.28
N TYR A 94 -12.48 8.82 8.31
CA TYR A 94 -11.07 8.50 8.40
C TYR A 94 -10.21 9.70 8.02
N GLU A 95 -9.13 9.92 8.74
CA GLU A 95 -8.18 11.02 8.53
C GLU A 95 -6.77 10.51 8.20
N ARG A 96 -6.01 11.36 7.51
CA ARG A 96 -4.60 11.10 7.22
C ARG A 96 -3.78 11.20 8.50
N THR A 97 -2.85 10.27 8.65
CA THR A 97 -1.98 10.17 9.83
C THR A 97 -0.61 10.79 9.61
N GLY A 98 -0.27 11.14 8.37
CA GLY A 98 1.08 11.56 7.97
C GLY A 98 2.06 10.39 7.80
N GLY A 99 1.66 9.16 8.11
CA GLY A 99 2.47 7.94 7.91
C GLY A 99 2.37 7.35 6.51
N ASP A 100 1.95 8.13 5.51
CA ASP A 100 1.98 7.70 4.11
C ASP A 100 3.44 7.56 3.68
N TRP A 101 3.77 6.43 3.06
CA TRP A 101 5.14 6.12 2.66
C TRP A 101 5.19 5.36 1.35
N LEU A 102 6.14 5.70 0.49
CA LEU A 102 6.48 4.98 -0.72
C LEU A 102 7.93 4.49 -0.65
N ILE A 103 8.23 3.36 -1.28
CA ILE A 103 9.59 2.82 -1.35
C ILE A 103 10.60 3.79 -1.94
N MET A 104 10.15 4.67 -2.84
CA MET A 104 10.97 5.69 -3.50
C MET A 104 11.42 6.80 -2.54
N ASP A 105 10.70 7.01 -1.44
CA ASP A 105 11.10 7.96 -0.42
C ASP A 105 12.34 7.43 0.36
N HIS A 106 12.69 6.14 0.20
CA HIS A 106 13.78 5.46 0.91
C HIS A 106 14.72 4.77 -0.08
N PRO A 107 15.75 5.47 -0.60
CA PRO A 107 16.61 4.99 -1.68
C PRO A 107 17.23 3.61 -1.44
N ALA A 108 17.65 3.30 -0.20
CA ALA A 108 18.21 1.99 0.13
C ALA A 108 17.20 0.84 -0.03
N SER A 109 15.93 1.06 0.36
CA SER A 109 14.87 0.07 0.19
C SER A 109 14.53 -0.13 -1.28
N TRP A 110 14.48 0.96 -2.05
CA TRP A 110 14.28 0.91 -3.49
C TRP A 110 15.38 0.14 -4.21
N VAL A 111 16.65 0.45 -3.94
CA VAL A 111 17.78 -0.26 -4.55
C VAL A 111 17.74 -1.75 -4.22
N SER A 112 17.44 -2.11 -2.97
CA SER A 112 17.31 -3.51 -2.55
C SER A 112 16.21 -4.26 -3.33
N CYS A 113 15.05 -3.62 -3.53
CA CYS A 113 13.96 -4.16 -4.34
C CYS A 113 14.39 -4.38 -5.79
N GLN A 114 15.09 -3.42 -6.40
CA GLN A 114 15.59 -3.53 -7.77
C GLN A 114 16.62 -4.67 -7.92
N VAL A 115 17.55 -4.80 -6.97
CA VAL A 115 18.54 -5.89 -6.98
C VAL A 115 17.86 -7.26 -6.88
N HIS A 116 16.88 -7.42 -5.99
CA HIS A 116 16.11 -8.66 -5.89
C HIS A 116 15.38 -8.98 -7.18
N ARG A 117 14.77 -7.97 -7.82
CA ARG A 117 14.07 -8.15 -9.08
C ARG A 117 15.00 -8.61 -10.20
N ILE A 118 16.15 -7.96 -10.36
CA ILE A 118 17.17 -8.38 -11.34
C ILE A 118 17.62 -9.82 -11.08
N ARG A 119 17.86 -10.17 -9.80
CA ARG A 119 18.23 -11.53 -9.41
C ARG A 119 17.15 -12.55 -9.78
N ASN A 120 15.88 -12.27 -9.50
CA ASN A 120 14.77 -13.17 -9.82
C ASN A 120 14.59 -13.34 -11.32
N THR A 121 14.72 -12.26 -12.10
CA THR A 121 14.68 -12.32 -13.57
C THR A 121 15.82 -13.18 -14.11
N LEU A 122 17.05 -13.00 -13.62
CA LEU A 122 18.19 -13.82 -14.07
C LEU A 122 18.03 -15.29 -13.72
N ALA A 123 17.49 -15.60 -12.54
CA ALA A 123 17.26 -16.98 -12.11
C ALA A 123 16.19 -17.71 -12.95
N ALA A 124 15.24 -16.98 -13.53
CA ALA A 124 14.18 -17.57 -14.37
C ALA A 124 14.64 -17.92 -15.80
N VAL A 125 15.83 -17.48 -16.21
CA VAL A 125 16.39 -17.71 -17.56
C VAL A 125 17.37 -18.90 -17.58
N VAL A 126 17.72 -19.45 -16.42
CA VAL A 126 18.63 -20.61 -16.24
C VAL A 126 17.82 -21.86 -15.96
#